data_AF-A0AA86YUK9-F1
#
_entry.id   AF-A0AA86YUK9-F1
#
_cell.length_a   1.000
_cell.length_b   1.000
_cell.length_c   1.000
_cell.angle_alpha   90.00
_cell.angle_beta   90.00
_cell.angle_gamma   90.00
#
_symmetry.space_group_name_H-M   'P 1'
#
loop_
_entity.id
_entity.type
_entity.pdbx_description
1 polymer ?
#
loop_
_entity_poly.entity_id
_entity_poly.type
_entity_poly.pdbx_seq_one_letter_code
_entity_poly.pdbx_strand_id
1 'polypeptide(L)'
;MDAIFPNANVKYRAINSPPFHHLVYITIISIEIIAALICWWGAFILFKNINKNAVAFNQSKKWAIIGLTLAFLLWQVAFMSIGGEWFAMWMSKQWNGIPNAFRFFITILLVLMYVTARDNDDEKPHE
;
A
#
# COMPACT_ATOMS: atom_id res chain seq x y z
N MET A 1 -16.84 20.59 0.77
CA MET A 1 -17.35 21.00 2.09
C MET A 1 -16.17 21.52 2.91
N ASP A 2 -16.24 22.77 3.37
CA ASP A 2 -15.19 23.43 4.17
C ASP A 2 -15.15 22.85 5.60
N ALA A 3 -14.38 21.78 5.78
CA ALA A 3 -14.23 21.07 7.06
C ALA A 3 -12.88 21.33 7.76
N ILE A 4 -12.15 22.37 7.33
CA ILE A 4 -10.85 22.76 7.88
C ILE A 4 -11.04 24.05 8.70
N PHE A 5 -10.23 24.24 9.76
CA PHE A 5 -10.27 25.42 10.63
C PHE A 5 -10.40 26.75 9.84
N PRO A 6 -11.17 27.74 10.35
CA PRO A 6 -11.48 28.97 9.63
C PRO A 6 -10.24 29.71 9.10
N ASN A 7 -9.15 29.70 9.89
CA ASN A 7 -7.88 30.39 9.62
C ASN A 7 -6.79 29.49 9.00
N ALA A 8 -7.15 28.34 8.46
CA ALA A 8 -6.15 27.42 7.91
C ALA A 8 -5.52 27.96 6.61
N ASN A 9 -4.22 28.26 6.66
CA ASN A 9 -3.43 28.80 5.56
C ASN A 9 -3.18 27.80 4.42
N VAL A 10 -3.79 26.61 4.45
CA VAL A 10 -3.68 25.56 3.42
C VAL A 10 -4.80 25.63 2.38
N LYS A 11 -5.81 26.48 2.58
CA LYS A 11 -6.95 26.65 1.65
C LYS A 11 -6.51 27.04 0.22
N TYR A 12 -5.36 27.70 0.05
CA TYR A 12 -4.84 28.04 -1.29
C TYR A 12 -4.46 26.82 -2.14
N ARG A 13 -4.22 25.65 -1.51
CA ARG A 13 -3.92 24.38 -2.21
C ARG A 13 -5.18 23.60 -2.58
N ALA A 14 -6.37 24.12 -2.26
CA ALA A 14 -7.62 23.46 -2.57
C ALA A 14 -7.82 23.39 -4.08
N ILE A 15 -7.90 22.17 -4.61
CA ILE A 15 -8.28 21.93 -5.99
C ILE A 15 -9.79 21.74 -5.99
N ASN A 16 -10.55 22.67 -6.58
CA ASN A 16 -12.02 22.63 -6.59
C ASN A 16 -12.59 22.11 -7.93
N SER A 17 -11.76 21.50 -8.78
CA SER A 17 -12.16 21.02 -10.10
C SER A 17 -12.70 19.58 -10.02
N PRO A 18 -14.00 19.32 -10.25
CA PRO A 18 -14.57 17.97 -10.20
C PRO A 18 -13.92 16.99 -11.20
N PRO A 19 -13.61 17.36 -12.46
CA PRO A 19 -12.87 16.49 -13.37
C PRO A 19 -11.51 16.05 -12.83
N PHE A 20 -10.81 16.93 -12.11
CA PHE A 20 -9.52 16.59 -11.51
C PHE A 20 -9.68 15.61 -10.34
N HIS A 21 -10.73 15.76 -9.53
CA HIS A 21 -11.05 14.79 -8.48
C HIS A 21 -11.35 13.42 -9.07
N HIS A 22 -12.14 13.36 -10.14
CA HIS A 22 -12.43 12.11 -10.83
C HIS A 22 -11.17 11.46 -11.40
N LEU A 23 -10.28 12.24 -12.03
CA LEU A 23 -9.02 11.73 -12.56
C LEU A 23 -8.17 11.10 -11.46
N VAL A 24 -7.94 11.82 -10.35
CA VAL A 24 -7.17 11.32 -9.21
C VAL A 24 -7.81 10.06 -8.62
N TYR A 25 -9.13 10.06 -8.45
CA TYR A 25 -9.86 8.92 -7.90
C TYR A 25 -9.75 7.67 -8.80
N ILE A 26 -9.90 7.83 -10.11
CA ILE A 26 -9.73 6.75 -11.08
C ILE A 26 -8.28 6.24 -11.07
N THR A 27 -7.29 7.13 -10.97
CA THR A 27 -5.87 6.74 -10.86
C THR A 27 -5.62 5.89 -9.62
N ILE A 28 -6.13 6.29 -8.45
CA ILE A 28 -5.99 5.52 -7.21
C ILE A 28 -6.58 4.12 -7.39
N ILE A 29 -7.84 4.02 -7.84
CA ILE A 29 -8.52 2.73 -8.05
C ILE A 29 -7.75 1.85 -9.05
N SER A 30 -7.23 2.44 -10.12
CA SER A 30 -6.47 1.70 -11.13
C SER A 30 -5.19 1.11 -10.53
N ILE A 31 -4.47 1.87 -9.69
CA ILE A 31 -3.27 1.39 -9.00
C ILE A 31 -3.63 0.31 -7.99
N GLU A 32 -4.74 0.44 -7.26
CA GLU A 32 -5.21 -0.59 -6.32
C GLU A 32 -5.52 -1.91 -7.02
N ILE A 33 -6.21 -1.85 -8.17
CA ILE A 33 -6.52 -3.03 -8.97
C ILE A 33 -5.24 -3.69 -9.48
N ILE A 34 -4.30 -2.91 -10.01
CA ILE A 34 -3.01 -3.43 -10.48
C ILE A 34 -2.25 -4.09 -9.31
N ALA A 35 -2.17 -3.43 -8.15
CA ALA A 35 -1.53 -3.98 -6.97
C ALA A 35 -2.19 -5.28 -6.51
N ALA A 36 -3.53 -5.32 -6.47
CA ALA A 36 -4.30 -6.51 -6.09
C ALA A 36 -4.04 -7.67 -7.06
N LEU A 37 -4.07 -7.44 -8.37
CA LEU A 37 -3.80 -8.45 -9.39
C LEU A 37 -2.37 -9.00 -9.27
N ILE A 38 -1.37 -8.14 -9.06
CA ILE A 38 0.02 -8.57 -8.87
C ILE A 38 0.17 -9.37 -7.57
N CYS A 39 -0.47 -8.94 -6.47
CA CYS A 39 -0.47 -9.67 -5.20
C CYS A 39 -1.12 -11.05 -5.32
N TRP A 40 -2.28 -11.16 -5.98
CA TRP A 40 -2.92 -12.45 -6.24
C TRP A 40 -2.06 -13.36 -7.10
N TRP A 41 -1.44 -12.80 -8.14
CA TRP A 41 -0.51 -13.55 -8.98
C TRP A 41 0.71 -14.03 -8.20
N GLY A 42 1.28 -13.16 -7.35
CA GLY A 42 2.39 -13.51 -6.46
C GLY A 42 2.02 -14.60 -5.46
N ALA A 43 0.86 -14.49 -4.82
CA ALA A 43 0.34 -15.50 -3.90
C ALA A 43 0.10 -16.85 -4.60
N PHE A 44 -0.47 -16.83 -5.81
CA PHE A 44 -0.67 -18.04 -6.61
C PHE A 44 0.66 -18.72 -6.98
N ILE A 45 1.66 -17.94 -7.40
CA ILE A 45 2.99 -18.48 -7.73
C ILE A 45 3.66 -19.05 -6.46
N LEU A 46 3.58 -18.36 -5.32
CA LEU A 46 4.13 -18.85 -4.06
C LEU A 46 3.47 -20.18 -3.65
N PHE A 47 2.15 -20.26 -3.72
CA PHE A 47 1.40 -21.46 -3.42
C PHE A 47 1.80 -22.63 -4.34
N LYS A 48 1.98 -22.37 -5.63
CA LYS A 48 2.44 -23.39 -6.59
C LYS A 48 3.86 -23.89 -6.30
N ASN A 49 4.71 -23.07 -5.69
CA ASN A 49 6.11 -23.41 -5.41
C ASN A 49 6.38 -23.82 -3.94
N ILE A 50 5.34 -24.04 -3.12
CA ILE A 50 5.49 -24.33 -1.69
C ILE A 50 6.31 -25.60 -1.40
N ASN A 51 6.29 -26.59 -2.30
CA ASN A 51 7.03 -27.85 -2.18
C ASN A 51 8.34 -27.86 -2.99
N LYS A 52 8.77 -26.71 -3.51
CA LYS A 52 10.05 -26.59 -4.21
C LYS A 52 11.17 -26.27 -3.22
N ASN A 53 12.41 -26.45 -3.65
CA ASN A 53 13.56 -26.07 -2.84
C ASN A 53 13.54 -24.57 -2.50
N ALA A 54 14.22 -24.20 -1.41
CA ALA A 54 14.25 -22.82 -0.90
C ALA A 54 14.71 -21.82 -1.97
N VAL A 55 15.64 -22.18 -2.85
CA VAL A 55 16.10 -21.31 -3.93
C VAL A 55 14.96 -20.96 -4.90
N ALA A 56 14.21 -21.95 -5.38
CA ALA A 56 13.09 -21.71 -6.29
C ALA A 56 11.94 -20.98 -5.59
N PHE A 57 11.64 -21.32 -4.33
CA PHE A 57 10.63 -20.62 -3.55
C PHE A 57 11.00 -19.14 -3.37
N ASN A 58 12.24 -18.84 -2.98
CA ASN A 58 12.72 -17.46 -2.80
C ASN A 58 12.65 -16.64 -4.10
N GLN A 59 12.98 -17.23 -5.25
CA GLN A 59 12.85 -16.53 -6.56
C GLN A 59 11.39 -16.23 -6.92
N SER A 60 10.46 -17.07 -6.45
CA SER A 60 9.04 -16.96 -6.74
C SER A 60 8.37 -15.78 -6.00
N LYS A 61 8.95 -15.34 -4.86
CA LYS A 61 8.48 -14.21 -4.04
C LYS A 61 8.48 -12.87 -4.75
N LYS A 62 9.26 -12.70 -5.82
CA LYS A 62 9.43 -11.41 -6.52
C LYS A 62 8.09 -10.75 -6.88
N TRP A 63 7.10 -11.53 -7.28
CA TRP A 63 5.79 -11.01 -7.69
C TRP A 63 4.99 -10.49 -6.50
N ALA A 64 5.00 -11.21 -5.38
CA ALA A 64 4.39 -10.75 -4.13
C ALA A 64 5.08 -9.47 -3.63
N ILE A 65 6.41 -9.41 -3.68
CA ILE A 65 7.19 -8.23 -3.30
C ILE A 65 6.83 -7.01 -4.15
N ILE A 66 6.72 -7.16 -5.48
CA ILE A 66 6.35 -6.06 -6.38
C ILE A 66 4.94 -5.54 -6.05
N GLY A 67 3.96 -6.43 -5.88
CA GLY A 67 2.58 -6.06 -5.57
C GLY A 67 2.47 -5.35 -4.22
N LEU A 68 3.11 -5.90 -3.18
CA LEU A 68 3.13 -5.32 -1.84
C LEU A 68 3.87 -3.97 -1.82
N THR A 69 4.96 -3.82 -2.57
CA THR A 69 5.69 -2.55 -2.69
C THR A 69 4.83 -1.48 -3.35
N LEU A 70 4.11 -1.82 -4.42
CA LEU A 70 3.19 -0.90 -5.09
C LEU A 70 2.07 -0.46 -4.15
N ALA A 71 1.46 -1.40 -3.43
CA ALA A 71 0.43 -1.11 -2.43
C ALA A 71 0.99 -0.23 -1.30
N PHE A 72 2.19 -0.53 -0.80
CA PHE A 72 2.87 0.27 0.22
C PHE A 72 3.06 1.71 -0.23
N LEU A 73 3.58 1.92 -1.45
CA LEU A 73 3.80 3.27 -2.00
C LEU A 73 2.48 4.03 -2.18
N LEU A 74 1.42 3.35 -2.61
CA LEU A 74 0.10 3.97 -2.71
C LEU A 74 -0.38 4.48 -1.34
N TRP A 75 -0.41 3.62 -0.32
CA TRP A 75 -0.94 3.99 1.00
C TRP A 75 -0.03 4.97 1.75
N GLN A 76 1.29 4.78 1.68
CA GLN A 76 2.22 5.67 2.37
C GLN A 76 2.37 7.01 1.64
N VAL A 77 2.66 7.01 0.34
CA VAL A 77 2.95 8.27 -0.37
C VAL A 77 1.66 9.01 -0.71
N ALA A 78 0.68 8.35 -1.31
CA ALA A 78 -0.53 9.04 -1.76
C ALA A 78 -1.46 9.44 -0.60
N PHE A 79 -1.66 8.58 0.40
CA PHE A 79 -2.57 8.89 1.50
C PHE A 79 -1.87 9.56 2.69
N MET A 80 -0.76 9.04 3.19
CA MET A 80 -0.10 9.65 4.36
C MET A 80 0.63 10.95 3.99
N SER A 81 1.47 10.95 2.94
CA SER A 81 2.22 12.16 2.57
C SER A 81 1.36 13.18 1.80
N ILE A 82 0.71 12.78 0.70
CA ILE A 82 -0.08 13.74 -0.09
C ILE A 82 -1.41 14.05 0.63
N GLY A 83 -2.20 13.04 1.01
CA GLY A 83 -3.44 13.26 1.73
C GLY A 83 -3.24 13.92 3.10
N GLY A 84 -2.32 13.39 3.91
CA GLY A 84 -2.05 13.88 5.25
C GLY A 84 -1.38 15.25 5.27
N GLU A 85 -0.21 15.40 4.66
CA GLU A 85 0.59 16.63 4.77
C GLU A 85 0.19 17.71 3.77
N TRP A 86 -0.01 17.35 2.49
CA TRP A 86 -0.30 18.34 1.45
C TRP A 86 -1.71 18.91 1.57
N PHE A 87 -2.70 18.05 1.82
CA PHE A 87 -4.11 18.41 1.98
C PHE A 87 -4.56 18.61 3.43
N ALA A 88 -3.65 18.41 4.41
CA ALA A 88 -3.95 18.57 5.83
C ALA A 88 -5.17 17.74 6.28
N MET A 89 -5.34 16.50 5.77
CA MET A 89 -6.49 15.62 6.14
C MET A 89 -6.63 15.44 7.65
N TRP A 90 -5.52 15.49 8.39
CA TRP A 90 -5.50 15.43 9.86
C TRP A 90 -6.30 16.55 10.54
N MET A 91 -6.51 17.70 9.88
CA MET A 91 -7.30 18.81 10.43
C MET A 91 -8.80 18.56 10.36
N SER A 92 -9.26 17.66 9.48
CA SER A 92 -10.69 17.41 9.27
C SER A 92 -11.14 16.18 10.07
N LYS A 93 -11.95 16.36 11.11
CA LYS A 93 -12.51 15.22 11.86
C LYS A 93 -13.38 14.29 11.01
N GLN A 94 -14.01 14.81 9.95
CA GLN A 94 -14.90 14.04 9.09
C GLN A 94 -14.17 13.34 7.93
N TRP A 95 -13.04 13.91 7.48
CA TRP A 95 -12.30 13.43 6.31
C TRP A 95 -10.87 12.98 6.66
N ASN A 96 -10.65 12.56 7.91
CA ASN A 96 -9.34 12.05 8.35
C ASN A 96 -9.13 10.59 7.93
N GLY A 97 -8.58 10.40 6.74
CA GLY A 97 -8.20 9.08 6.22
C GLY A 97 -6.90 8.51 6.79
N ILE A 98 -6.11 9.31 7.53
CA ILE A 98 -4.77 8.93 8.00
C ILE A 98 -4.78 7.68 8.90
N PRO A 99 -5.68 7.52 9.89
CA PRO A 99 -5.69 6.31 10.72
C PRO A 99 -5.97 5.04 9.92
N ASN A 100 -6.79 5.12 8.88
CA ASN A 100 -7.08 3.98 8.02
C ASN A 100 -5.90 3.68 7.10
N ALA A 101 -5.32 4.71 6.46
CA ALA A 101 -4.10 4.57 5.66
C ALA A 101 -2.95 3.97 6.48
N PHE A 102 -2.83 4.37 7.76
CA PHE A 102 -1.85 3.82 8.69
C PHE A 102 -2.01 2.31 8.85
N ARG A 103 -3.23 1.84 9.10
CA ARG A 103 -3.54 0.41 9.26
C ARG A 103 -3.22 -0.39 7.99
N PHE A 104 -3.50 0.17 6.81
CA PHE A 104 -3.17 -0.49 5.54
C PHE A 104 -1.66 -0.57 5.32
N PHE A 105 -0.94 0.56 5.41
CA PHE A 105 0.50 0.52 5.13
C PHE A 105 1.25 -0.35 6.14
N ILE A 106 0.90 -0.32 7.43
CA ILE A 106 1.63 -1.12 8.44
C ILE A 106 1.41 -2.61 8.21
N THR A 107 0.19 -3.01 7.86
CA THR A 107 -0.12 -4.41 7.52
C THR A 107 0.66 -4.85 6.28
N ILE A 108 0.67 -4.03 5.23
CA ILE A 108 1.43 -4.30 4.00
C ILE A 108 2.93 -4.38 4.30
N LEU A 109 3.46 -3.48 5.13
CA LEU A 109 4.87 -3.44 5.51
C LEU A 109 5.29 -4.70 6.28
N LEU A 110 4.48 -5.14 7.24
CA LEU A 110 4.74 -6.37 8.01
C LEU A 110 4.74 -7.60 7.09
N VAL A 111 3.76 -7.71 6.19
CA VAL A 111 3.70 -8.81 5.22
C VAL A 111 4.88 -8.75 4.26
N LEU A 112 5.26 -7.56 3.79
CA LEU A 112 6.41 -7.36 2.92
C LEU A 112 7.71 -7.80 3.61
N MET A 113 7.93 -7.39 4.87
CA MET A 113 9.10 -7.81 5.66
C MET A 113 9.13 -9.33 5.87
N TYR A 114 7.99 -9.94 6.14
CA TYR A 114 7.89 -11.39 6.27
C TYR A 114 8.23 -12.10 4.95
N VAL A 115 7.63 -11.67 3.83
CA VAL A 115 7.87 -12.28 2.53
C VAL A 115 9.31 -12.09 2.07
N THR A 116 9.96 -10.96 2.36
CA THR A 116 11.36 -10.72 1.95
C THR A 116 12.38 -11.48 2.77
N ALA A 117 12.03 -11.98 3.96
CA ALA A 117 12.90 -12.88 4.72
C ALA A 117 13.24 -14.10 3.87
N ARG A 118 14.52 -14.52 3.85
CA ARG A 118 14.97 -15.66 3.04
C ARG A 118 14.61 -16.98 3.73
N ASP A 119 14.03 -17.91 2.99
CA ASP A 119 13.89 -19.30 3.42
C ASP A 119 15.18 -20.07 3.13
N ASN A 120 15.55 -21.00 4.00
CA ASN A 120 16.66 -21.92 3.82
C ASN A 120 16.14 -23.37 3.93
N ASP A 121 16.76 -24.31 3.22
CA ASP A 121 16.35 -25.73 3.24
C ASP A 121 16.76 -26.46 4.55
N ASP A 122 17.47 -25.79 5.47
CA ASP A 122 18.19 -26.39 6.60
C ASP A 122 17.38 -26.52 7.92
N GLU A 123 16.09 -26.19 7.95
CA GLU A 123 15.24 -26.47 9.12
C GLU A 123 14.74 -27.92 9.12
N LYS A 124 15.67 -28.88 9.29
CA LYS A 124 15.32 -30.12 9.97
C LYS A 124 15.45 -29.85 11.47
N PRO A 125 14.41 -30.09 12.29
CA PRO A 125 14.57 -30.00 13.72
C PRO A 125 15.67 -30.96 14.15
N HIS A 126 16.67 -30.44 14.84
CA HIS A 126 17.51 -31.30 15.67
C HIS A 126 16.59 -32.00 16.68
N GLU A 127 16.82 -33.31 16.82
CA GLU A 127 16.07 -34.31 17.60
C GLU A 127 15.54 -33.83 18.96
#